data_AF-V9Z772-F1
#
_entry.id   AF-V9Z772-F1
#
_cell.length_a   1.000
_cell.length_b   1.000
_cell.length_c   1.000
_cell.angle_alpha   90.00
_cell.angle_beta   90.00
_cell.angle_gamma   90.00
#
_symmetry.space_group_name_H-M   'P 1'
#
loop_
_entity.id
_entity.type
_entity.pdbx_description
1 polymer ?
#
loop_
_entity_poly.entity_id
_entity_poly.type
_entity_poly.pdbx_seq_one_letter_code
_entity_poly.pdbx_strand_id
1 'polypeptide(L)' 'MSKSKPAPSEFDLSAVEWVVSSHSGGGGDCVRVGTQDGFVLVGDSKNPDRLPHVYTPGEAKAWLLGAKDGEFDFLLGL' A
#
# COMPACT_ATOMS: atom_id res chain seq x y z
N MET A 1 21.25 13.22 1.00
CA MET A 1 21.55 11.78 0.92
C MET A 1 20.22 11.06 0.74
N SER A 2 19.90 10.60 -0.47
CA SER A 2 18.69 9.78 -0.66
C SER A 2 18.95 8.47 0.08
N LYS A 3 18.29 8.24 1.22
CA LYS A 3 18.31 6.90 1.82
C LYS A 3 17.64 5.97 0.81
N SER A 4 18.34 4.92 0.40
CA SER A 4 17.73 3.83 -0.35
C SER A 4 16.48 3.36 0.39
N LYS A 5 15.42 3.04 -0.35
CA LYS A 5 14.19 2.50 0.22
C LYS A 5 14.52 1.21 1.00
N PRO A 6 14.12 1.11 2.27
CA PRO A 6 14.37 -0.09 3.07
C PRO A 6 13.65 -1.30 2.47
N ALA A 7 14.21 -2.48 2.69
CA ALA A 7 13.58 -3.74 2.35
C ALA A 7 12.32 -3.94 3.22
N PRO A 8 11.25 -4.56 2.68
CA PRO A 8 10.03 -4.82 3.44
C PRO A 8 10.26 -5.63 4.73
N SER A 9 11.27 -6.50 4.77
CA SER A 9 11.63 -7.32 5.93
C SER A 9 12.27 -6.54 7.08
N GLU A 10 12.63 -5.26 6.87
CA GLU A 10 13.18 -4.39 7.91
C GLU A 10 12.10 -3.72 8.77
N PHE A 11 10.82 -3.85 8.37
CA PHE A 11 9.68 -3.27 9.07
C PHE A 11 9.08 -4.25 10.09
N ASP A 12 8.67 -3.74 11.26
CA ASP A 12 7.82 -4.48 12.18
C ASP A 12 6.37 -4.41 11.71
N LEU A 13 5.98 -5.36 10.85
CA LEU A 13 4.66 -5.45 10.26
C LEU A 13 3.53 -5.67 11.27
N SER A 14 3.85 -6.12 12.49
CA SER A 14 2.87 -6.33 13.56
C SER A 14 2.42 -5.03 14.23
N ALA A 15 3.26 -3.99 14.16
CA ALA A 15 2.98 -2.66 14.70
C ALA A 15 2.31 -1.72 13.68
N VAL A 16 2.07 -2.17 12.45
CA VAL A 16 1.47 -1.35 11.39
C VAL A 16 -0.05 -1.31 11.55
N GLU A 17 -0.61 -0.11 11.65
CA GLU A 17 -2.05 0.10 11.54
C GLU A 17 -2.49 0.01 10.07
N TRP A 18 -3.09 -1.12 9.72
CA TRP A 18 -3.54 -1.40 8.35
C TRP A 18 -4.95 -0.87 8.10
N VAL A 19 -5.11 -0.17 6.98
CA VAL A 19 -6.41 0.27 6.46
C VAL A 19 -6.74 -0.51 5.19
N VAL A 20 -7.95 -1.07 5.14
CA VAL A 20 -8.53 -1.70 3.96
C VAL A 20 -9.65 -0.81 3.44
N SER A 21 -9.75 -0.62 2.11
CA SER A 21 -10.80 0.20 1.51
C SER A 21 -12.19 -0.33 1.86
N SER A 22 -13.18 0.52 2.13
CA SER A 22 -14.57 0.10 2.33
C SER A 22 -15.23 -0.46 1.05
N HIS A 23 -14.66 -0.20 -0.12
CA HIS A 23 -15.08 -0.77 -1.40
C HIS A 23 -14.62 -2.23 -1.57
N SER A 24 -13.77 -2.70 -0.67
CA SER A 24 -13.33 -4.09 -0.57
C SER A 24 -14.51 -4.99 -0.18
N GLY A 25 -14.89 -5.91 -1.07
CA GLY A 25 -15.93 -6.90 -0.77
C GLY A 25 -15.47 -7.96 0.26
N GLY A 26 -16.42 -8.73 0.80
CA GLY A 26 -16.16 -9.75 1.82
C GLY A 26 -15.34 -10.98 1.38
N GLY A 27 -14.82 -11.00 0.15
CA GLY A 27 -14.05 -12.12 -0.42
C GLY A 27 -12.55 -12.12 -0.07
N GLY A 28 -12.04 -11.04 0.53
CA GLY A 28 -10.68 -11.00 1.07
C GLY A 28 -9.56 -10.72 0.07
N ASP A 29 -9.83 -10.38 -1.19
CA ASP A 29 -8.80 -10.07 -2.20
C ASP A 29 -8.39 -8.57 -2.19
N CYS A 30 -8.22 -8.01 -1.00
CA CYS A 30 -8.23 -6.56 -0.86
C CYS A 30 -6.83 -6.03 -0.55
N VAL A 31 -6.46 -4.93 -1.22
CA VAL A 31 -5.23 -4.20 -0.91
C VAL A 31 -5.40 -3.53 0.45
N ARG A 32 -4.41 -3.68 1.33
CA ARG A 32 -4.30 -2.95 2.59
C ARG A 32 -3.15 -1.97 2.53
N VAL A 33 -3.31 -0.80 3.16
CA VAL A 33 -2.31 0.26 3.19
C VAL A 33 -2.01 0.62 4.64
N GLY A 34 -0.74 0.80 4.97
CA GLY A 34 -0.28 1.24 6.28
C GLY A 34 0.95 2.11 6.17
N THR A 35 1.40 2.67 7.29
CA THR A 35 2.59 3.52 7.33
C THR A 35 3.49 3.14 8.49
N GLN A 36 4.80 3.15 8.29
CA GLN A 36 5.80 2.96 9.34
C GLN A 36 7.10 3.65 8.95
N ASP A 37 7.78 4.30 9.90
CA ASP A 37 9.05 4.99 9.71
C ASP A 37 9.10 5.98 8.53
N GLY A 38 7.97 6.62 8.23
CA GLY A 38 7.85 7.58 7.13
C GLY A 38 7.74 6.95 5.74
N PHE A 39 7.53 5.63 5.64
CA PHE A 39 7.23 4.93 4.40
C PHE A 39 5.77 4.47 4.36
N VAL A 40 5.27 4.28 3.14
CA VAL A 40 3.94 3.72 2.87
C VAL A 40 4.11 2.25 2.49
N LEU A 41 3.34 1.39 3.14
CA LEU A 41 3.35 -0.05 2.91
C LEU A 41 2.03 -0.44 2.23
N VAL A 42 2.12 -1.19 1.14
CA VAL A 42 0.96 -1.74 0.42
C VAL A 42 1.04 -3.26 0.47
N GLY A 43 0.08 -3.90 1.12
CA GLY A 43 0.05 -5.34 1.35
C GLY A 43 -1.22 -6.01 0.85
N ASP A 44 -1.21 -7.33 0.89
CA ASP A 44 -2.35 -8.20 0.58
C ASP A 44 -3.08 -8.57 1.88
N SER A 45 -4.35 -8.20 2.01
CA SER A 45 -5.14 -8.53 3.21
C SER A 45 -5.45 -10.02 3.35
N LYS A 46 -5.46 -10.79 2.26
CA LYS A 46 -5.67 -12.25 2.27
C LYS A 46 -4.48 -13.01 2.82
N ASN A 47 -3.29 -12.48 2.59
CA ASN A 47 -2.02 -13.10 2.92
C ASN A 47 -1.19 -12.11 3.77
N PRO A 48 -1.61 -11.81 5.01
CA PRO A 48 -1.02 -10.74 5.82
C PRO A 48 0.46 -10.97 6.19
N ASP A 49 0.93 -12.21 6.10
CA ASP A 49 2.33 -12.61 6.35
C ASP A 49 3.24 -12.36 5.13
N ARG A 50 2.67 -12.09 3.94
CA ARG A 50 3.48 -11.72 2.78
C ARG A 50 4.06 -10.32 2.98
N LEU A 51 5.34 -10.19 2.64
CA LEU A 51 6.02 -8.90 2.67
C LEU A 51 5.29 -7.87 1.80
N PRO A 52 5.01 -6.66 2.31
CA PRO A 52 4.34 -5.62 1.54
C PRO A 52 5.30 -4.98 0.53
N HIS A 53 4.75 -4.25 -0.43
CA HIS A 53 5.50 -3.30 -1.22
C HIS A 53 5.72 -2.01 -0.44
N VAL A 54 6.96 -1.51 -0.47
CA VAL A 54 7.36 -0.28 0.22
C VAL A 54 7.37 0.88 -0.77
N TYR A 55 6.85 2.02 -0.36
CA TYR A 55 6.81 3.26 -1.11
C TYR A 55 7.29 4.43 -0.26
N THR A 56 7.99 5.36 -0.89
CA THR A 56 8.28 6.66 -0.31
C THR A 56 7.01 7.51 -0.25
N PRO A 57 6.96 8.54 0.60
CA PRO A 57 5.85 9.48 0.63
C PRO A 57 5.59 10.15 -0.73
N GLY A 58 6.63 10.43 -1.50
CA GLY A 58 6.52 11.04 -2.83
C GLY A 58 5.85 10.12 -3.85
N GLU A 59 6.27 8.85 -3.91
CA GLU A 59 5.64 7.84 -4.78
C GLU A 59 4.17 7.62 -4.40
N ALA A 60 3.88 7.45 -3.11
CA ALA A 60 2.52 7.24 -2.64
C ALA A 60 1.62 8.45 -2.90
N LYS A 61 2.14 9.68 -2.73
CA LYS A 61 1.41 10.91 -3.05
C LYS A 61 1.11 11.01 -4.55
N ALA A 62 2.10 10.74 -5.40
CA ALA A 62 1.91 10.76 -6.85
C ALA A 62 0.86 9.72 -7.28
N TRP A 63 0.95 8.49 -6.75
CA TRP A 63 -0.04 7.44 -7.01
C TRP A 63 -1.45 7.84 -6.58
N LEU A 64 -1.63 8.37 -5.37
CA LEU A 64 -2.95 8.78 -4.88
C LEU A 64 -3.54 9.96 -5.66
N LEU A 65 -2.72 10.90 -6.12
CA LEU A 65 -3.19 12.00 -6.96
C LEU A 65 -3.63 11.48 -8.34
N GLY A 66 -2.82 10.67 -9.02
CA GLY A 66 -3.21 10.06 -10.30
C GLY A 66 -4.47 9.19 -10.18
N ALA A 67 -4.60 8.41 -9.11
CA ALA A 67 -5.80 7.63 -8.83
C ALA A 67 -7.05 8.50 -8.62
N LYS A 68 -6.92 9.65 -7.95
CA LYS A 68 -8.01 10.61 -7.77
C LYS A 68 -8.37 11.36 -9.05
N ASP A 69 -7.39 11.58 -9.92
CA ASP A 69 -7.58 12.19 -11.23
C ASP A 69 -8.13 11.20 -12.27
N GLY A 70 -8.36 9.94 -11.88
CA GLY A 70 -8.93 8.89 -12.73
C GLY A 70 -7.94 8.27 -13.72
N GLU A 71 -6.64 8.53 -13.58
CA GLU A 71 -5.60 8.05 -14.50
C GLU A 71 -5.54 6.51 -14.59
N PHE A 72 -6.02 5.83 -13.56
CA PHE A 72 -6.02 4.37 -13.45
C PHE A 72 -7.41 3.73 -13.61
N ASP A 73 -8.44 4.50 -14.00
CA ASP A 73 -9.81 3.99 -14.13
C ASP A 73 -9.96 2.94 -15.23
N PHE A 74 -8.99 2.83 -16.15
CA PHE A 74 -8.90 1.72 -17.10
C PHE A 74 -8.87 0.34 -16.42
N LEU A 75 -8.50 0.26 -15.14
CA LEU A 75 -8.53 -0.97 -14.34
C LEU A 75 -9.94 -1.38 -13.90
N LEU A 76 -10.90 -0.45 -13.86
CA LEU A 76 -12.27 -0.74 -13.42
C LEU A 76 -13.08 -1.56 -14.44
N GLY A 77 -12.58 -1.67 -15.67
CA GLY A 77 -13.16 -2.48 -16.74
C GLY A 77 -12.54 -3.86 -16.91
N LEU A 78 -11.64 -4.28 -16.01
CA LEU A 78 -11.05 -5.63 -16.01
C LEU A 78 -12.04 -6.72 -15.57
#